data_AF-A0A3M2IZ13-F1
#
_entry.id   AF-A0A3M2IZ13-F1
#
_cell.length_a   1.000
_cell.length_b   1.000
_cell.length_c   1.000
_cell.angle_alpha   90.00
_cell.angle_beta   90.00
_cell.angle_gamma   90.00
#
_symmetry.space_group_name_H-M   'P 1'
#
loop_
_entity.id
_entity.type
_entity.pdbx_description
1 polymer ?
#
loop_
_entity_poly.entity_id
_entity_poly.type
_entity_poly.pdbx_seq_one_letter_code
_entity_poly.pdbx_strand_id
1 'polypeptide(L)'
;MELQPLLHDLLVAVHAPTQAWSGEDGQVALADGRGAQGVYHGDVRVLRGAHLTVDGAAPEAVASGADGPGRARAVLLARGVDGPGA
;
A
#
# COMPACT_ATOMS: atom_id res chain seq x y z
N MET A 1 -2.74 -0.17 -26.16
CA MET A 1 -2.59 1.19 -25.58
C MET A 1 -2.58 1.01 -24.09
N GLU A 2 -1.47 1.33 -23.43
CA GLU A 2 -1.39 1.27 -21.96
C GLU A 2 -2.25 2.41 -21.38
N LEU A 3 -3.17 2.07 -20.47
CA LEU A 3 -4.03 3.03 -19.80
C LEU A 3 -3.30 3.58 -18.57
N GLN A 4 -3.47 4.88 -18.30
CA GLN A 4 -2.98 5.47 -17.06
C GLN A 4 -3.68 4.79 -15.86
N PRO A 5 -2.93 4.39 -14.81
CA PRO A 5 -3.53 3.83 -13.61
C PRO A 5 -4.35 4.88 -12.85
N LEU A 6 -5.46 4.44 -12.26
CA LEU A 6 -6.32 5.28 -11.43
C LEU A 6 -5.62 5.56 -10.10
N LEU A 7 -5.34 6.84 -9.82
CA LEU A 7 -4.68 7.25 -8.57
C LEU A 7 -5.66 7.46 -7.41
N HIS A 8 -6.95 7.62 -7.70
CA HIS A 8 -7.97 7.93 -6.69
C HIS A 8 -8.25 6.76 -5.75
N ASP A 9 -7.90 5.54 -6.16
CA ASP A 9 -8.03 4.32 -5.36
C ASP A 9 -6.79 4.05 -4.49
N LEU A 10 -5.79 4.94 -4.51
CA LEU A 10 -4.53 4.75 -3.79
C LEU A 10 -4.45 5.66 -2.57
N LEU A 11 -3.81 5.13 -1.52
CA LEU A 11 -3.35 5.92 -0.40
C LEU A 11 -2.04 6.60 -0.76
N VAL A 12 -1.85 7.83 -0.29
CA VAL A 12 -0.61 8.57 -0.50
C VAL A 12 -0.11 9.24 0.78
N ALA A 13 1.19 9.09 1.04
CA ALA A 13 1.92 9.86 2.03
C ALA A 13 2.96 10.72 1.30
N VAL A 14 2.89 12.05 1.49
CA VAL A 14 3.78 13.01 0.80
C VAL A 14 4.67 13.72 1.81
N HIS A 15 5.98 13.63 1.60
CA HIS A 15 7.01 14.47 2.20
C HIS A 15 7.87 15.00 1.05
N ALA A 16 7.46 16.14 0.49
CA ALA A 16 8.03 16.64 -0.75
C ALA A 16 9.57 16.68 -0.71
N PRO A 17 10.25 16.22 -1.78
CA PRO A 17 9.70 15.78 -3.06
C PRO A 17 9.41 14.26 -3.12
N THR A 18 9.36 13.58 -1.97
CA THR A 18 9.09 12.15 -1.85
C THR A 18 7.60 11.88 -1.67
N GLN A 19 7.11 10.84 -2.34
CA GLN A 19 5.73 10.37 -2.21
C GLN A 19 5.70 8.83 -2.18
N ALA A 20 4.94 8.27 -1.24
CA ALA A 20 4.72 6.84 -1.12
C ALA A 20 3.26 6.52 -1.39
N TRP A 21 3.03 5.58 -2.31
CA TRP A 21 1.70 5.15 -2.78
C TRP A 21 1.49 3.68 -2.49
N SER A 22 0.37 3.34 -1.86
CA SER A 22 -0.06 1.97 -1.59
C SER A 22 -1.53 1.76 -1.98
N GLY A 23 -1.94 0.50 -2.08
CA GLY A 23 -3.37 0.18 -2.10
C GLY A 23 -4.05 0.49 -0.76
N GLU A 24 -5.37 0.33 -0.70
CA GLU A 24 -6.16 0.44 0.54
C GLU A 24 -5.78 -0.62 1.58
N ASP A 25 -5.17 -1.73 1.13
CA ASP A 25 -4.57 -2.79 1.94
C ASP A 25 -3.20 -2.43 2.54
N GLY A 26 -2.71 -1.21 2.27
CA GLY A 26 -1.40 -0.75 2.71
C GLY A 26 -0.22 -1.38 1.97
N GLN A 27 -0.47 -2.27 1.00
CA GLN A 27 0.59 -2.93 0.24
C GLN A 27 1.10 -1.99 -0.85
N VAL A 28 2.41 -1.91 -0.99
CA VAL A 28 3.05 -1.27 -2.14
C VAL A 28 3.31 -2.36 -3.16
N ALA A 29 2.26 -2.79 -3.85
CA ALA A 29 2.32 -3.92 -4.78
C ALA A 29 1.73 -3.51 -6.13
N LEU A 30 2.38 -3.91 -7.22
CA LEU A 30 1.78 -3.81 -8.54
C LEU A 30 0.88 -5.03 -8.77
N ALA A 31 -0.41 -4.83 -8.96
CA ALA A 31 -1.31 -5.88 -9.42
C ALA A 31 -0.98 -6.19 -10.89
N ASP A 32 -0.48 -7.40 -11.17
CA ASP A 32 -0.09 -7.84 -12.52
C ASP A 32 0.90 -6.91 -13.23
N GLY A 33 1.80 -6.24 -12.49
CA GLY A 33 2.74 -5.28 -13.04
C GLY A 33 2.12 -3.94 -13.47
N ARG A 34 0.84 -3.73 -13.19
CA ARG A 34 0.08 -2.50 -13.47
C ARG A 34 -0.17 -1.75 -12.17
N GLY A 35 -0.37 -0.43 -12.29
CA GLY A 35 -0.64 0.45 -11.15
C GLY A 35 0.43 1.51 -10.90
N ALA A 36 0.15 2.38 -9.94
CA ALA A 36 1.00 3.49 -9.53
C ALA A 36 1.62 3.32 -8.14
N GLN A 37 1.36 2.20 -7.44
CA GLN A 37 1.97 1.88 -6.16
C GLN A 37 3.50 1.97 -6.27
N GLY A 38 4.10 2.57 -5.26
CA GLY A 38 5.55 2.74 -5.20
C GLY A 38 5.96 3.92 -4.33
N VAL A 39 7.26 4.02 -4.09
CA VAL A 39 7.87 5.22 -3.54
C VAL A 39 8.54 5.95 -4.70
N TYR A 40 8.28 7.24 -4.79
CA TYR A 40 8.86 8.13 -5.80
C TYR A 40 9.59 9.27 -5.12
N HIS A 41 10.64 9.75 -5.77
CA HIS A 41 11.33 10.97 -5.42
C HIS A 41 11.40 11.83 -6.69
N GLY A 42 10.63 12.92 -6.73
CA GLY A 42 10.35 13.59 -8.00
C GLY A 42 9.56 12.69 -8.95
N ASP A 43 10.08 12.51 -10.17
CA ASP A 43 9.49 11.70 -11.24
C ASP A 43 10.03 10.26 -11.28
N VAL A 44 10.99 9.92 -10.42
CA VAL A 44 11.62 8.59 -10.39
C VAL A 44 10.92 7.70 -9.37
N ARG A 45 10.42 6.54 -9.83
CA ARG A 45 9.99 5.45 -8.93
C ARG A 45 11.21 4.73 -8.38
N VAL A 46 11.56 5.02 -7.12
CA VAL A 46 12.71 4.41 -6.43
C VAL A 46 12.38 3.07 -5.78
N LEU A 47 11.09 2.78 -5.55
CA LEU A 47 10.64 1.54 -4.94
C LEU A 47 9.33 1.09 -5.60
N ARG A 48 9.25 -0.17 -6.02
CA ARG A 48 8.09 -0.74 -6.76
C ARG A 48 7.28 -1.79 -5.99
N GLY A 49 7.75 -2.16 -4.80
CA GLY A 49 7.36 -3.38 -4.10
C GLY A 49 7.73 -3.34 -2.62
N ALA A 50 6.75 -3.24 -1.73
CA ALA A 50 6.90 -3.47 -0.30
C ALA A 50 5.66 -4.18 0.21
N HIS A 51 5.85 -5.42 0.68
CA HIS A 51 4.77 -6.30 1.10
C HIS A 51 4.88 -6.62 2.58
N LEU A 52 3.76 -6.51 3.30
CA LEU A 52 3.65 -6.95 4.68
C LEU A 52 2.92 -8.30 4.71
N THR A 53 3.60 -9.31 5.26
CA THR A 53 3.04 -10.61 5.58
C THR A 53 3.18 -10.88 7.08
N VAL A 54 2.23 -11.60 7.66
CA VAL A 54 2.30 -12.15 9.02
C VAL A 54 2.24 -13.67 8.89
N ASP A 55 3.28 -14.34 9.37
CA ASP A 55 3.47 -15.80 9.19
C ASP A 55 3.33 -16.26 7.72
N GLY A 56 3.91 -15.49 6.80
CA GLY A 56 3.84 -15.77 5.36
C GLY A 56 2.49 -15.47 4.69
N ALA A 57 1.45 -15.10 5.45
CA ALA A 57 0.14 -14.74 4.91
C ALA A 57 -0.08 -13.22 4.85
N ALA A 58 -0.81 -12.75 3.84
CA ALA A 58 -1.24 -11.35 3.77
C ALA A 58 -2.34 -11.08 4.81
N PRO A 59 -2.21 -10.04 5.66
CA PRO A 59 -3.28 -9.61 6.56
C PRO A 59 -4.52 -9.11 5.81
N GLU A 60 -5.70 -9.23 6.43
CA GLU A 60 -6.96 -8.69 5.90
C GLU A 60 -7.07 -7.19 6.19
N ALA A 61 -7.35 -6.38 5.17
CA ALA A 61 -7.54 -4.94 5.33
C ALA A 61 -8.89 -4.63 6.00
N VAL A 62 -8.87 -3.81 7.04
CA VAL A 62 -10.07 -3.42 7.81
C VAL A 62 -10.46 -1.98 7.55
N ALA A 63 -9.49 -1.08 7.52
CA ALA A 63 -9.70 0.34 7.27
C ALA A 63 -8.40 0.99 6.81
N SER A 64 -8.50 2.06 6.03
CA SER A 64 -7.33 2.84 5.66
C SER A 64 -7.70 4.30 5.35
N GLY A 65 -6.68 5.16 5.32
CA GLY A 65 -6.86 6.57 5.00
C GLY A 65 -5.66 7.44 5.34
N ALA A 66 -5.83 8.74 5.15
CA ALA A 66 -4.87 9.75 5.60
C ALA A 66 -4.80 9.78 7.15
N ASP A 67 -3.59 9.95 7.69
CA ASP A 67 -3.31 9.96 9.13
C ASP A 67 -2.50 11.21 9.52
N GLY A 68 -2.96 12.35 9.02
CA GLY A 68 -2.30 13.66 9.18
C GLY A 68 -1.25 13.97 8.11
N PRO A 69 -0.48 15.05 8.29
CA PRO A 69 0.46 15.54 7.28
C PRO A 69 1.51 14.50 6.91
N GLY A 70 1.58 14.17 5.62
CA GLY A 70 2.58 13.27 5.07
C GLY A 70 2.52 11.85 5.61
N ARG A 71 1.36 11.41 6.11
CA ARG A 71 1.13 10.09 6.67
C ARG A 71 -0.14 9.48 6.10
N ALA A 72 -0.07 8.20 5.78
CA ALA A 72 -1.23 7.35 5.49
C ALA A 72 -1.15 6.14 6.42
N ARG A 73 -2.31 5.59 6.78
CA ARG A 73 -2.42 4.44 7.67
C ARG A 73 -3.37 3.42 7.08
N ALA A 74 -2.95 2.17 7.12
CA ALA A 74 -3.81 1.01 6.93
C ALA A 74 -3.87 0.22 8.24
N VAL A 75 -5.07 -0.25 8.58
CA VAL A 75 -5.35 -1.10 9.74
C VAL A 75 -5.68 -2.47 9.20
N LEU A 76 -4.90 -3.46 9.64
CA LEU A 76 -4.96 -4.82 9.10
C LEU A 76 -5.20 -5.82 10.24
N LEU A 77 -5.92 -6.89 9.93
CA LEU A 77 -6.18 -8.01 10.82
C LEU A 77 -5.37 -9.23 10.36
N ALA A 78 -4.51 -9.75 11.23
CA ALA A 78 -3.86 -11.03 11.01
C ALA A 78 -4.83 -12.14 11.47
N ARG A 79 -5.57 -12.77 10.56
CA ARG A 79 -6.52 -13.84 10.94
C ARG A 79 -5.87 -15.19 11.23
N GLY A 80 -4.68 -15.42 10.69
CA GLY A 80 -4.00 -16.72 10.75
C GLY A 80 -3.08 -16.91 11.95
N VAL A 81 -2.97 -15.92 12.84
CA VAL A 81 -2.09 -16.02 14.02
C VAL A 81 -2.75 -16.77 15.18
N ASP A 82 -4.08 -16.78 15.23
CA ASP A 82 -4.78 -17.47 16.30
C ASP A 82 -4.93 -18.96 15.99
N GLY A 83 -4.92 -19.77 17.05
CA GLY A 83 -5.13 -21.21 16.94
C GLY A 83 -6.58 -21.56 16.56
N PRO A 84 -6.85 -22.85 16.27
CA PRO A 84 -8.19 -23.31 15.96
C PRO A 84 -9.21 -22.94 17.05
N GLY A 85 -10.31 -22.26 16.68
CA GLY A 85 -11.41 -21.93 17.59
C GLY A 85 -11.35 -20.57 18.27
N ALA A 86 -10.39 -19.72 17.89
CA ALA A 86 -10.37 -18.29 18.22
C ALA A 86 -11.31 -17.46 17.36
#